data_AF-A0A6J1R9S7-F1
#
_entry.id   AF-A0A6J1R9S7-F1
#
_cell.length_a   1.000
_cell.length_b   1.000
_cell.length_c   1.000
_cell.angle_alpha   90.00
_cell.angle_beta   90.00
_cell.angle_gamma   90.00
#
_symmetry.space_group_name_H-M   'P 1'
#
loop_
_entity.id
_entity.type
_entity.pdbx_description
1 polymer ?
#
loop_
_entity_poly.entity_id
_entity_poly.type
_entity_poly.pdbx_seq_one_letter_code
_entity_poly.pdbx_strand_id
1 'polypeptide(L)'
;MVASFWHVAVDERELDGDLILRDIGQGLPFKAGTFDGAVSISALQWLCYASKTLHNPTKRLYRFFSTLYTCPSRSARAVLQFYPENGEQVVELITAQATKAGFYGGVVVDFPNSAKAKKMVLVLMTGGVASLPKALGVENEDRQTVANSRREYIKKAKGKLLKKSRDWILEKKERRRRQGKEVRDDSKYTGRKRPGRF
;
A
#
# COMPACT_ATOMS: atom_id res chain seq x y z
N MET A 1 -29.88 2.76 13.07
CA MET A 1 -29.03 3.74 12.36
C MET A 1 -28.63 3.28 10.96
N VAL A 2 -28.26 2.01 10.71
CA VAL A 2 -27.96 1.54 9.34
C VAL A 2 -29.22 1.38 8.47
N ALA A 3 -30.31 0.82 9.02
CA ALA A 3 -31.57 0.64 8.28
C ALA A 3 -32.20 1.97 7.81
N SER A 4 -32.08 3.04 8.60
CA SER A 4 -32.60 4.37 8.25
C SER A 4 -31.87 5.03 7.08
N PHE A 5 -30.59 4.73 6.86
CA PHE A 5 -29.84 5.24 5.70
C PHE A 5 -30.32 4.61 4.39
N TRP A 6 -30.67 3.32 4.41
CA TRP A 6 -31.22 2.61 3.25
C TRP A 6 -32.55 3.20 2.81
N HIS A 7 -33.45 3.46 3.74
CA HIS A 7 -34.76 4.05 3.45
C HIS A 7 -34.61 5.43 2.80
N VAL A 8 -33.80 6.32 3.37
CA VAL A 8 -33.54 7.65 2.79
C VAL A 8 -32.96 7.56 1.37
N ALA A 9 -32.06 6.62 1.12
CA ALA A 9 -31.47 6.44 -0.21
C ALA A 9 -32.48 5.95 -1.26
N VAL A 10 -33.40 5.06 -0.88
CA VAL A 10 -34.46 4.53 -1.75
C VAL A 10 -35.58 5.54 -1.95
N ASP A 11 -35.98 6.23 -0.88
CA ASP A 11 -37.18 7.05 -0.84
C ASP A 11 -36.94 8.47 -1.36
N GLU A 12 -35.72 9.02 -1.25
CA GLU A 12 -35.43 10.43 -1.57
C GLU A 12 -34.54 10.64 -2.81
N ARG A 13 -34.02 9.57 -3.42
CA ARG A 13 -33.11 9.70 -4.58
C ARG A 13 -33.45 8.69 -5.67
N GLU A 14 -33.68 9.18 -6.88
CA GLU A 14 -33.60 8.37 -8.09
C GLU A 14 -32.14 7.93 -8.27
N LEU A 15 -31.83 6.72 -7.79
CA LEU A 15 -30.49 6.15 -7.88
C LEU A 15 -30.38 5.34 -9.17
N ASP A 16 -29.36 5.64 -9.96
CA ASP A 16 -29.05 4.96 -11.22
C ASP A 16 -28.24 3.66 -10.99
N GLY A 17 -28.46 2.96 -9.85
CA GLY A 17 -27.65 1.80 -9.48
C GLY A 17 -28.26 0.90 -8.40
N ASP A 18 -27.78 -0.35 -8.37
CA ASP A 18 -28.29 -1.37 -7.47
C ASP A 18 -27.86 -1.17 -6.01
N LEU A 19 -28.81 -1.43 -5.12
CA LEU A 19 -28.71 -1.25 -3.69
C LEU A 19 -28.64 -2.62 -2.98
N ILE A 20 -27.54 -2.88 -2.26
CA ILE A 20 -27.29 -4.19 -1.63
C ILE A 20 -27.01 -4.07 -0.13
N LEU A 21 -27.94 -4.57 0.69
CA LEU A 21 -27.75 -4.68 2.13
C LEU A 21 -26.70 -5.73 2.48
N ARG A 22 -25.51 -5.30 2.93
CA ARG A 22 -24.41 -6.23 3.27
C ARG A 22 -23.49 -5.71 4.38
N ASP A 23 -22.99 -6.64 5.21
CA ASP A 23 -21.82 -6.39 6.06
C ASP A 23 -20.54 -6.69 5.27
N ILE A 24 -19.84 -5.62 4.88
CA ILE A 24 -18.58 -5.71 4.12
C ILE A 24 -17.47 -6.45 4.90
N GLY A 25 -17.54 -6.52 6.23
CA GLY A 25 -16.58 -7.25 7.06
C GLY A 25 -16.68 -8.77 6.96
N GLN A 26 -17.79 -9.29 6.40
CA GLN A 26 -17.96 -10.71 6.06
C GLN A 26 -17.44 -11.03 4.65
N GLY A 27 -17.10 -10.00 3.89
CA GLY A 27 -16.62 -10.09 2.51
C GLY A 27 -17.70 -9.81 1.47
N LEU A 28 -17.24 -9.59 0.25
CA LEU A 28 -18.05 -9.17 -0.89
C LEU A 28 -18.53 -10.39 -1.71
N PRO A 29 -19.83 -10.52 -1.99
CA PRO A 29 -20.40 -11.69 -2.67
C PRO A 29 -20.43 -11.53 -4.20
N PHE A 30 -19.34 -11.07 -4.81
CA PHE A 30 -19.27 -10.88 -6.26
C PHE A 30 -18.26 -11.82 -6.91
N LYS A 31 -18.49 -12.13 -8.19
CA LYS A 31 -17.58 -12.94 -8.99
C LYS A 31 -16.25 -12.21 -9.20
N ALA A 32 -15.18 -12.96 -9.38
CA ALA A 32 -13.87 -12.38 -9.64
C ALA A 32 -13.85 -11.60 -10.97
N GLY A 33 -13.23 -10.41 -10.98
CA GLY A 33 -13.11 -9.57 -12.18
C GLY A 33 -14.41 -8.94 -12.69
N THR A 34 -15.40 -8.74 -11.82
CA THR A 34 -16.69 -8.13 -12.16
C THR A 34 -16.61 -6.61 -12.32
N PHE A 35 -15.73 -5.93 -11.57
CA PHE A 35 -15.70 -4.46 -11.52
C PHE A 35 -14.41 -3.87 -12.09
N ASP A 36 -14.49 -2.68 -12.68
CA ASP A 36 -13.32 -1.92 -13.14
C ASP A 36 -12.66 -1.07 -12.04
N GLY A 37 -13.35 -0.93 -10.91
CA GLY A 37 -12.86 -0.21 -9.76
C GLY A 37 -13.78 -0.36 -8.56
N ALA A 38 -13.32 0.17 -7.42
CA ALA A 38 -14.13 0.25 -6.21
C ALA A 38 -13.90 1.58 -5.50
N VAL A 39 -14.96 2.18 -4.97
CA VAL A 39 -14.88 3.42 -4.19
C VAL A 39 -15.59 3.20 -2.86
N SER A 40 -14.98 3.67 -1.77
CA SER A 40 -15.57 3.67 -0.44
C SER A 40 -15.36 5.02 0.19
N ILE A 41 -16.43 5.69 0.62
CA ILE A 41 -16.37 7.00 1.27
C ILE A 41 -16.86 6.84 2.70
N SER A 42 -16.01 7.21 3.67
CA SER A 42 -16.36 7.26 5.10
C SER A 42 -16.97 5.97 5.66
N ALA A 43 -16.56 4.80 5.15
CA ALA A 43 -17.11 3.50 5.58
C ALA A 43 -16.07 2.59 6.26
N LEU A 44 -14.80 2.68 5.88
CA LEU A 44 -13.76 1.71 6.26
C LEU A 44 -13.49 1.71 7.77
N GLN A 45 -13.63 2.86 8.44
CA GLN A 45 -13.40 3.00 9.87
C GLN A 45 -14.33 2.12 10.72
N TRP A 46 -15.53 1.81 10.21
CA TRP A 46 -16.48 0.94 10.91
C TRP A 46 -16.04 -0.52 10.99
N LEU A 47 -15.13 -0.96 10.12
CA LEU A 47 -14.52 -2.28 10.24
C LEU A 47 -13.50 -2.36 11.38
N CYS A 48 -12.99 -1.22 11.83
CA CYS A 48 -12.09 -1.11 12.96
C CYS A 48 -12.85 -1.05 14.30
N TYR A 49 -14.14 -0.70 14.25
CA TYR A 49 -15.00 -0.64 15.43
C TYR A 49 -15.54 -2.03 15.83
N ALA A 50 -15.19 -2.49 17.02
CA ALA A 50 -15.62 -3.77 17.58
C ALA A 50 -16.79 -3.59 18.56
N SER A 51 -18.02 -3.52 18.04
CA SER A 51 -19.23 -3.41 18.88
C SER A 51 -19.64 -4.70 19.60
N LYS A 52 -19.11 -5.85 19.17
CA LYS A 52 -19.42 -7.18 19.72
C LYS A 52 -18.13 -7.91 20.05
N THR A 53 -18.14 -8.76 21.07
CA THR A 53 -17.00 -9.59 21.50
C THR A 53 -16.45 -10.50 20.39
N LEU A 54 -17.29 -10.91 19.44
CA LEU A 54 -16.90 -11.71 18.27
C LEU A 54 -16.22 -10.90 17.14
N HIS A 55 -16.29 -9.57 17.16
CA HIS A 55 -15.73 -8.73 16.11
C HIS A 55 -14.24 -8.54 16.32
N ASN A 56 -13.43 -9.33 15.61
CA ASN A 56 -11.99 -9.09 15.52
C ASN A 56 -11.69 -8.18 14.30
N PRO A 57 -11.25 -6.93 14.49
CA PRO A 57 -10.99 -5.98 13.41
C PRO A 57 -10.01 -6.50 12.36
N THR A 58 -8.94 -7.16 12.80
CA THR A 58 -7.91 -7.72 11.91
C THR A 58 -8.50 -8.77 10.97
N LYS A 59 -9.33 -9.68 11.49
CA LYS A 59 -9.98 -10.72 10.68
C LYS A 59 -11.01 -10.14 9.71
N ARG A 60 -11.83 -9.17 10.15
CA ARG A 60 -12.84 -8.52 9.30
C ARG A 60 -12.20 -7.70 8.18
N LEU A 61 -11.16 -6.92 8.50
CA LEU A 61 -10.38 -6.18 7.50
C LEU A 61 -9.73 -7.13 6.50
N TYR A 62 -9.10 -8.21 6.98
CA TYR A 62 -8.48 -9.19 6.09
C TYR A 62 -9.51 -9.85 5.17
N ARG A 63 -10.68 -10.23 5.69
CA ARG A 63 -11.77 -10.81 4.91
C ARG A 63 -12.31 -9.83 3.86
N PHE A 64 -12.52 -8.58 4.25
CA PHE A 64 -12.92 -7.51 3.34
C PHE A 64 -11.90 -7.33 2.21
N PHE A 65 -10.62 -7.10 2.53
CA PHE A 65 -9.60 -6.89 1.51
C PHE A 65 -9.34 -8.13 0.65
N SER A 66 -9.39 -9.33 1.22
CA SER A 66 -9.18 -10.55 0.43
C SER A 66 -10.27 -10.76 -0.61
N THR A 67 -11.53 -10.51 -0.23
CA THR A 67 -12.65 -10.59 -1.19
C THR A 67 -12.67 -9.41 -2.16
N LEU A 68 -12.42 -8.19 -1.68
CA LEU A 68 -12.25 -7.00 -2.52
C LEU A 68 -11.08 -7.14 -3.50
N TYR A 69 -10.02 -7.90 -3.20
CA TYR A 69 -8.93 -8.11 -4.16
C TYR A 69 -9.38 -8.95 -5.36
N THR A 70 -10.36 -9.85 -5.16
CA THR A 70 -10.87 -10.74 -6.21
C THR A 70 -11.92 -10.08 -7.09
N CYS A 71 -12.77 -9.20 -6.54
CA CYS A 71 -13.91 -8.64 -7.29
C CYS A 71 -13.51 -7.75 -8.48
N PRO A 72 -12.49 -6.87 -8.40
CA PRO A 72 -12.07 -6.01 -9.50
C PRO A 72 -11.17 -6.71 -10.52
N SER A 73 -11.10 -6.15 -11.74
CA SER A 73 -10.20 -6.59 -12.80
C SER A 73 -8.72 -6.35 -12.46
N ARG A 74 -7.79 -6.99 -13.21
CA ARG A 74 -6.33 -6.96 -12.91
C ARG A 74 -5.68 -5.59 -13.03
N SER A 75 -6.35 -4.60 -13.61
CA SER A 75 -5.87 -3.21 -13.75
C SER A 75 -6.73 -2.21 -12.97
N ALA A 76 -7.65 -2.70 -12.15
CA ALA A 76 -8.57 -1.89 -11.40
C ALA A 76 -7.89 -1.17 -10.22
N ARG A 77 -8.55 -0.10 -9.78
CA ARG A 77 -8.17 0.66 -8.59
C ARG A 77 -9.28 0.63 -7.56
N ALA A 78 -8.90 0.51 -6.30
CA ALA A 78 -9.81 0.72 -5.19
C ALA A 78 -9.39 1.96 -4.41
N VAL A 79 -10.30 2.91 -4.26
CA VAL A 79 -10.07 4.20 -3.58
C VAL A 79 -10.98 4.26 -2.36
N LEU A 80 -10.39 4.23 -1.17
CA LEU A 80 -11.12 4.17 0.08
C LEU A 80 -10.76 5.37 0.96
N GLN A 81 -11.69 6.32 1.07
CA GLN A 81 -11.60 7.44 2.00
C GLN A 81 -12.09 7.01 3.38
N PHE A 82 -11.35 7.38 4.42
CA PHE A 82 -11.68 7.07 5.81
C PHE A 82 -11.13 8.11 6.79
N TYR A 83 -11.62 8.05 8.03
CA TYR A 83 -11.19 8.89 9.14
C TYR A 83 -10.75 8.00 10.30
N PRO A 84 -9.44 7.88 10.60
CA PRO A 84 -8.98 7.06 11.72
C PRO A 84 -9.16 7.82 13.04
N GLU A 85 -9.80 7.19 14.04
CA GLU A 85 -9.91 7.73 15.40
C GLU A 85 -8.54 7.67 16.12
N ASN A 86 -7.85 6.52 16.04
CA ASN A 86 -6.51 6.32 16.63
C ASN A 86 -5.40 6.48 15.58
N GLY A 87 -5.48 7.55 14.79
CA GLY A 87 -4.47 8.08 13.88
C GLY A 87 -3.64 7.04 13.13
N GLU A 88 -2.44 6.74 13.63
CA GLU A 88 -1.44 5.93 12.95
C GLU A 88 -1.68 4.42 13.07
N GLN A 89 -2.09 3.91 14.24
CA GLN A 89 -2.25 2.48 14.46
C GLN A 89 -3.31 1.86 13.54
N VAL A 90 -4.42 2.56 13.37
CA VAL A 90 -5.52 2.12 12.49
C VAL A 90 -5.08 2.15 11.04
N VAL A 91 -4.36 3.20 10.63
CA VAL A 91 -3.85 3.33 9.26
C VAL A 91 -2.85 2.22 8.94
N GLU A 92 -1.95 1.92 9.87
CA GLU A 92 -0.97 0.83 9.71
C GLU A 92 -1.67 -0.52 9.63
N LEU A 93 -2.65 -0.79 10.50
CA LEU A 93 -3.42 -2.03 10.48
C LEU A 93 -4.15 -2.23 9.15
N ILE A 94 -4.84 -1.20 8.66
CA ILE A 94 -5.56 -1.22 7.37
C ILE A 94 -4.59 -1.48 6.22
N THR A 95 -3.48 -0.74 6.19
CA THR A 95 -2.46 -0.86 5.13
C THR A 95 -1.82 -2.24 5.15
N ALA A 96 -1.53 -2.79 6.34
CA ALA A 96 -0.98 -4.13 6.50
C ALA A 96 -1.95 -5.21 6.00
N GLN A 97 -3.25 -5.12 6.30
CA GLN A 97 -4.23 -6.08 5.81
C GLN A 97 -4.45 -5.99 4.29
N ALA A 98 -4.50 -4.78 3.73
CA ALA A 98 -4.60 -4.58 2.28
C ALA A 98 -3.39 -5.18 1.55
N THR A 99 -2.18 -4.93 2.08
CA THR A 99 -0.92 -5.49 1.53
C THR A 99 -0.90 -7.01 1.63
N LYS A 100 -1.39 -7.56 2.76
CA LYS A 100 -1.49 -9.00 2.98
C LYS A 100 -2.47 -9.67 2.01
N ALA A 101 -3.55 -8.99 1.64
CA ALA A 101 -4.51 -9.47 0.65
C ALA A 101 -3.96 -9.47 -0.79
N GLY A 102 -2.90 -8.69 -1.06
CA GLY A 102 -2.24 -8.64 -2.37
C GLY A 102 -2.29 -7.28 -3.06
N PHE A 103 -2.93 -6.28 -2.43
CA PHE A 103 -2.96 -4.93 -3.00
C PHE A 103 -1.59 -4.25 -2.96
N TYR A 104 -1.36 -3.41 -3.97
CA TYR A 104 -0.29 -2.44 -4.00
C TYR A 104 -0.86 -1.03 -3.80
N GLY A 105 -0.05 -0.10 -3.32
CA GLY A 105 -0.48 1.29 -3.16
C GLY A 105 -0.04 1.89 -1.83
N GLY A 106 -0.81 2.87 -1.36
CA GLY A 106 -0.49 3.67 -0.18
C GLY A 106 -1.61 4.62 0.21
N VAL A 107 -1.37 5.33 1.30
CA VAL A 107 -2.29 6.36 1.81
C VAL A 107 -1.86 7.72 1.28
N VAL A 108 -2.85 8.49 0.82
CA VAL A 108 -2.75 9.88 0.39
C VAL A 108 -3.50 10.72 1.42
N VAL A 109 -2.86 11.78 1.92
CA VAL A 109 -3.44 12.68 2.93
C VAL A 109 -3.57 14.06 2.34
N ASP A 110 -4.81 14.49 2.11
CA ASP A 110 -5.09 15.86 1.68
C ASP A 110 -5.12 16.79 2.90
N PHE A 111 -4.59 18.00 2.72
CA PHE A 111 -4.53 19.06 3.73
C PHE A 111 -3.89 18.59 5.06
N PRO A 112 -2.63 18.11 5.05
CA PRO A 112 -1.98 17.56 6.24
C PRO A 112 -1.89 18.56 7.40
N ASN A 113 -1.82 19.86 7.09
CA ASN A 113 -1.68 20.95 8.07
C ASN A 113 -3.00 21.36 8.75
N SER A 114 -4.15 20.83 8.33
CA SER A 114 -5.46 21.22 8.86
C SER A 114 -6.19 20.02 9.47
N ALA A 115 -6.39 20.02 10.79
CA ALA A 115 -7.16 18.98 11.46
C ALA A 115 -8.63 18.90 11.00
N LYS A 116 -9.22 20.04 10.57
CA LYS A 116 -10.62 20.13 10.12
C LYS A 116 -10.82 19.69 8.67
N ALA A 117 -9.83 19.94 7.81
CA ALA A 117 -9.92 19.62 6.38
C ALA A 117 -9.18 18.33 5.99
N LYS A 118 -8.49 17.67 6.94
CA LYS A 118 -7.71 16.46 6.69
C LYS A 118 -8.59 15.35 6.12
N LYS A 119 -8.23 14.85 4.94
CA LYS A 119 -8.87 13.68 4.33
C LYS A 119 -7.82 12.62 4.07
N MET A 120 -8.03 11.43 4.61
CA MET A 120 -7.16 10.28 4.33
C MET A 120 -7.82 9.38 3.29
N VAL A 121 -7.07 9.06 2.24
CA VAL A 121 -7.53 8.25 1.12
C VAL A 121 -6.53 7.12 0.90
N LEU A 122 -6.98 5.89 1.11
CA LEU A 122 -6.23 4.69 0.75
C LEU A 122 -6.43 4.40 -0.73
N VAL A 123 -5.35 4.45 -1.50
CA VAL A 123 -5.36 4.14 -2.93
C VAL A 123 -4.69 2.78 -3.12
N LEU A 124 -5.47 1.82 -3.62
CA LEU A 124 -5.07 0.44 -3.82
C LEU A 124 -5.15 0.06 -5.31
N MET A 125 -4.24 -0.81 -5.74
CA MET A 125 -4.10 -1.33 -7.09
C MET A 125 -4.03 -2.86 -7.05
N THR A 126 -4.80 -3.53 -7.91
CA THR A 126 -4.85 -5.00 -7.99
C THR A 126 -3.75 -5.60 -8.85
N GLY A 127 -3.27 -4.85 -9.86
CA GLY A 127 -2.16 -5.24 -10.71
C GLY A 127 -1.52 -4.06 -11.44
N GLY A 128 -0.23 -4.21 -11.75
CA GLY A 128 0.62 -3.12 -12.24
C GLY A 128 1.05 -2.18 -11.12
N VAL A 129 2.16 -1.47 -11.33
CA VAL A 129 2.65 -0.45 -10.40
C VAL A 129 2.43 0.90 -11.08
N ALA A 130 1.37 1.60 -10.71
CA ALA A 130 1.13 2.98 -11.14
C ALA A 130 1.50 3.95 -10.02
N SER A 131 1.88 5.16 -10.39
CA SER A 131 2.17 6.23 -9.43
C SER A 131 0.92 6.57 -8.62
N LEU A 132 1.10 6.78 -7.31
CA LEU A 132 0.03 7.30 -6.45
C LEU A 132 -0.31 8.73 -6.87
N PRO A 133 -1.60 9.14 -6.77
CA PRO A 133 -1.99 10.51 -7.06
C PRO A 133 -1.34 11.48 -6.06
N LYS A 134 -1.06 12.71 -6.53
CA LYS A 134 -0.50 13.77 -5.68
C LYS A 134 -1.57 14.23 -4.68
N ALA A 135 -1.21 14.32 -3.40
CA ALA A 135 -2.07 14.86 -2.36
C ALA A 135 -2.37 16.35 -2.60
N LEU A 136 -3.59 16.79 -2.30
CA LEU A 136 -3.97 18.20 -2.34
C LEU A 136 -3.50 18.94 -1.09
N GLY A 137 -3.09 20.20 -1.26
CA GLY A 137 -2.67 21.07 -0.15
C GLY A 137 -1.22 20.91 0.29
N VAL A 138 -0.39 20.24 -0.53
CA VAL A 138 1.06 20.11 -0.31
C VAL A 138 1.79 21.00 -1.32
N GLU A 139 2.02 22.26 -0.94
CA GLU A 139 2.98 23.11 -1.64
C GLU A 139 4.39 22.66 -1.21
N ASN A 140 5.13 22.04 -2.14
CA ASN A 140 6.58 21.79 -2.04
C ASN A 140 7.15 20.95 -0.87
N GLU A 141 6.38 20.12 -0.17
CA GLU A 141 6.96 19.13 0.74
C GLU A 141 6.75 17.69 0.23
N ASP A 142 7.87 17.03 -0.13
CA ASP A 142 8.00 15.60 -0.44
C ASP A 142 7.75 14.71 0.79
N ARG A 143 6.63 14.91 1.50
CA ARG A 143 6.28 14.13 2.68
C ARG A 143 5.10 13.21 2.44
N GLN A 144 5.46 11.92 2.41
CA GLN A 144 4.66 10.74 2.76
C GLN A 144 3.50 10.36 1.83
N THR A 145 3.81 10.01 0.59
CA THR A 145 3.17 8.79 0.05
C THR A 145 3.81 7.60 0.76
N VAL A 146 3.09 6.96 1.68
CA VAL A 146 3.48 5.65 2.24
C VAL A 146 3.25 4.60 1.16
N ALA A 147 4.04 4.66 0.08
CA ALA A 147 4.10 3.64 -0.93
C ALA A 147 4.82 2.45 -0.31
N ASN A 148 4.11 1.33 -0.16
CA ASN A 148 4.62 0.09 0.41
C ASN A 148 6.07 -0.18 -0.04
N SER A 149 6.99 0.00 0.91
CA SER A 149 8.43 -0.14 0.81
C SER A 149 8.89 -1.58 0.58
N ARG A 150 8.00 -2.49 0.14
CA ARG A 150 8.34 -3.89 -0.17
C ARG A 150 9.35 -3.98 -1.30
N ARG A 151 9.34 -3.07 -2.29
CA ARG A 151 10.38 -3.03 -3.35
C ARG A 151 11.71 -2.49 -2.85
N GLU A 152 11.72 -1.51 -1.96
CA GLU A 152 12.97 -1.04 -1.34
C GLU A 152 13.54 -2.08 -0.39
N TYR A 153 12.69 -2.74 0.39
CA TYR A 153 13.09 -3.80 1.30
C TYR A 153 13.54 -5.05 0.53
N ILE A 154 12.88 -5.44 -0.56
CA ILE A 154 13.32 -6.53 -1.44
C ILE A 154 14.59 -6.14 -2.23
N LYS A 155 14.75 -4.88 -2.68
CA LYS A 155 15.99 -4.39 -3.29
C LYS A 155 17.15 -4.39 -2.28
N LYS A 156 16.90 -3.95 -1.04
CA LYS A 156 17.87 -3.96 0.08
C LYS A 156 18.17 -5.40 0.54
N ALA A 157 17.17 -6.28 0.61
CA ALA A 157 17.32 -7.69 0.99
C ALA A 157 17.96 -8.54 -0.12
N LYS A 158 17.80 -8.16 -1.40
CA LYS A 158 18.59 -8.68 -2.52
C LYS A 158 20.00 -8.06 -2.60
N GLY A 159 20.42 -7.31 -1.59
CA GLY A 159 21.74 -6.67 -1.45
C GLY A 159 22.91 -7.63 -1.22
N LYS A 160 22.94 -8.79 -1.89
CA LYS A 160 24.19 -9.53 -2.07
C LYS A 160 24.74 -9.14 -3.43
N LEU A 161 25.75 -8.26 -3.41
CA LEU A 161 26.54 -7.94 -4.60
C LEU A 161 26.99 -9.25 -5.27
N LEU A 162 26.71 -9.37 -6.57
CA LEU A 162 27.09 -10.54 -7.38
C LEU A 162 28.58 -10.84 -7.15
N LYS A 163 28.88 -12.02 -6.62
CA LYS A 163 30.26 -12.43 -6.31
C LYS A 163 31.11 -12.30 -7.58
N LYS A 164 32.23 -11.56 -7.49
CA LYS A 164 33.14 -11.17 -8.60
C LYS A 164 32.70 -9.96 -9.45
N SER A 165 31.60 -9.28 -9.15
CA SER A 165 31.31 -7.98 -9.78
C SER A 165 32.34 -6.92 -9.34
N ARG A 166 32.51 -5.87 -10.15
CA ARG A 166 33.37 -4.72 -9.80
C ARG A 166 32.98 -4.12 -8.46
N ASP A 167 31.67 -3.95 -8.23
CA ASP A 167 31.14 -3.36 -7.01
C ASP A 167 31.41 -4.25 -5.77
N TRP A 168 31.35 -5.58 -5.93
CA TRP A 168 31.75 -6.54 -4.88
C TRP A 168 33.25 -6.42 -4.52
N ILE A 169 34.10 -6.13 -5.50
CA ILE A 169 35.54 -5.94 -5.30
C ILE A 169 35.81 -4.62 -4.57
N LEU A 170 35.14 -3.54 -4.96
CA LEU A 170 35.26 -2.22 -4.33
C LEU A 170 34.82 -2.24 -2.87
N GLU A 171 33.68 -2.87 -2.57
CA GLU A 171 33.20 -2.99 -1.19
C GLU A 171 34.17 -3.81 -0.30
N LYS A 172 34.77 -4.87 -0.85
CA LYS A 172 35.81 -5.63 -0.15
C LYS A 172 37.08 -4.83 0.12
N LYS A 173 37.51 -4.01 -0.84
CA LYS A 173 38.65 -3.10 -0.67
C LYS A 173 38.36 -2.08 0.42
N GLU A 174 37.18 -1.46 0.38
CA GLU A 174 36.74 -0.48 1.36
C GLU A 174 36.67 -1.07 2.77
N ARG A 175 36.13 -2.28 2.92
CA ARG A 175 36.14 -3.00 4.19
C ARG A 175 37.56 -3.24 4.72
N ARG A 176 38.53 -3.56 3.84
CA ARG A 176 39.93 -3.76 4.26
C ARG A 176 40.62 -2.44 4.63
N ARG A 177 40.31 -1.32 3.96
CA ARG A 177 40.77 0.02 4.34
C ARG A 177 40.30 0.38 5.75
N ARG A 178 39.02 0.14 6.07
CA ARG A 178 38.47 0.35 7.43
C ARG A 178 39.14 -0.53 8.50
N GLN A 179 39.69 -1.68 8.10
CA GLN A 179 40.44 -2.58 8.98
C GLN A 179 41.93 -2.22 9.07
N GLY A 180 42.36 -1.08 8.51
CA GLY A 180 43.76 -0.63 8.51
C GLY A 180 44.70 -1.51 7.70
N LYS A 181 44.16 -2.37 6.83
CA LYS A 181 44.98 -3.26 5.99
C LYS A 181 45.42 -2.53 4.74
N GLU A 182 46.61 -2.86 4.24
CA GLU A 182 47.10 -2.35 2.98
C GLU A 182 46.21 -2.83 1.82
N VAL A 183 45.68 -1.88 1.05
CA VAL A 183 44.76 -2.12 -0.06
C VAL A 183 45.20 -1.28 -1.25
N ARG A 184 45.34 -1.95 -2.40
CA ARG A 184 45.74 -1.30 -3.66
C ARG A 184 44.64 -0.37 -4.19
N ASP A 185 45.05 0.77 -4.74
CA ASP A 185 44.15 1.80 -5.27
C ASP A 185 43.19 1.29 -6.35
N ASP A 186 42.09 2.03 -6.50
CA ASP A 186 41.04 1.72 -7.46
C ASP A 186 41.46 2.19 -8.84
N SER A 187 41.50 1.25 -9.79
CA SER A 187 41.82 1.54 -11.19
C SER A 187 40.63 1.29 -12.09
N LYS A 188 40.64 1.90 -13.28
CA LYS A 188 39.65 1.65 -14.35
C LYS A 188 39.55 0.19 -14.80
N TYR A 189 40.56 -0.63 -14.47
CA TYR A 189 40.63 -2.06 -14.82
C TYR A 189 40.15 -2.98 -13.69
N THR A 190 39.68 -2.45 -12.57
CA THR A 190 39.21 -3.23 -11.42
C THR A 190 38.01 -4.09 -11.81
N GLY A 191 38.12 -5.41 -11.61
CA GLY A 191 37.05 -6.37 -11.93
C GLY A 191 36.94 -6.76 -13.41
N ARG A 192 37.80 -6.24 -14.29
CA ARG A 192 37.80 -6.61 -15.72
C ARG A 192 38.53 -7.94 -15.92
N LYS A 193 37.96 -8.85 -16.73
CA LYS A 193 38.60 -10.12 -17.10
C LYS A 193 39.90 -9.81 -17.84
N ARG A 194 41.04 -10.27 -17.32
CA ARG A 194 42.32 -10.14 -18.03
C ARG A 194 42.31 -11.15 -19.19
N PRO A 195 42.68 -10.75 -20.41
CA PRO A 195 42.86 -11.70 -21.50
C PRO A 195 43.93 -12.71 -21.06
N GLY A 196 43.64 -14.00 -21.20
CA GLY A 196 44.55 -15.05 -20.80
C GLY A 196 45.85 -14.96 -21.59
N ARG A 197 46.97 -14.90 -20.87
CA ARG A 197 48.28 -15.35 -21.32
C ARG A 197 48.85 -16.12 -20.15
N PHE A 198 48.75 -17.44 -20.17
CA PHE A 198 49.77 -18.38 -20.61
C PHE A 198 49.06 -19.67 -21.02
#